data_AF-A0A1S2H165-F1
#
_entry.id   AF-A0A1S2H165-F1
#
_cell.length_a   1.000
_cell.length_b   1.000
_cell.length_c   1.000
_cell.angle_alpha   90.00
_cell.angle_beta   90.00
_cell.angle_gamma   90.00
#
_symmetry.space_group_name_H-M   'P 1'
#
loop_
_entity.id
_entity.type
_entity.pdbx_description
1 polymer ?
#
loop_
_entity_poly.entity_id
_entity_poly.type
_entity_poly.pdbx_seq_one_letter_code
_entity_poly.pdbx_strand_id
1 'polypeptide(L)'
;MNRALPVPTWSWRASVRLEVRALGWMFGATLPAATVVGVLVGSAVPDFGTDDTWGSTAVGAVGSAVYMDFWSLVPAVVAAAIALPFTMVLGMLMRPVRRRGLHVLGTAVLAAALAAVPAAVWPPTWPLFAVVAPAAGSAGALARIGGFRRADRAASASASASRSGPAAAAAPDARLSS
;
A
#
# COMPACT_ATOMS: atom_id res chain seq x y z
N MET A 1 22.51 13.24 25.17
CA MET A 1 23.22 13.26 23.88
C MET A 1 22.26 12.81 22.76
N ASN A 2 21.71 13.75 21.99
CA ASN A 2 20.86 13.43 20.84
C ASN A 2 21.77 13.15 19.64
N ARG A 3 22.06 11.86 19.34
CA ARG A 3 22.63 11.50 18.04
C ARG A 3 21.62 11.90 16.96
N ALA A 4 21.94 12.95 16.21
CA ALA A 4 21.21 13.29 15.00
C ALA A 4 21.38 12.11 14.03
N LEU A 5 20.37 11.24 13.97
CA LEU A 5 20.34 10.18 12.98
C LEU A 5 20.34 10.85 11.61
N PRO A 6 21.23 10.45 10.68
CA PRO A 6 21.30 11.03 9.35
C PRO A 6 19.92 10.93 8.72
N VAL A 7 19.31 12.08 8.40
CA VAL A 7 17.97 12.14 7.82
C VAL A 7 18.07 11.54 6.43
N PRO A 8 17.48 10.36 6.17
CA PRO A 8 17.57 9.73 4.86
C PRO A 8 16.99 10.70 3.82
N THR A 9 17.78 11.05 2.82
CA THR A 9 17.28 11.86 1.70
C THR A 9 16.24 11.03 0.95
N TRP A 10 15.03 11.59 0.82
CA TRP A 10 13.96 10.93 0.07
C TRP A 10 14.38 10.85 -1.39
N SER A 11 14.65 9.64 -1.87
CA SER A 11 15.11 9.42 -3.24
C SER A 11 13.95 9.00 -4.15
N TRP A 12 14.08 9.28 -5.45
CA TRP A 12 13.13 8.83 -6.47
C TRP A 12 12.80 7.33 -6.39
N ARG A 13 13.83 6.50 -6.11
CA ARG A 13 13.67 5.05 -5.90
C ARG A 13 12.75 4.71 -4.73
N ALA A 14 12.72 5.53 -3.67
CA ALA A 14 11.82 5.35 -2.54
C ALA A 14 10.36 5.60 -2.93
N SER A 15 10.10 6.62 -3.76
CA SER A 15 8.76 6.88 -4.34
C SER A 15 8.30 5.72 -5.20
N VAL A 16 9.11 5.29 -6.19
CA VAL A 16 8.76 4.17 -7.09
C VAL A 16 8.46 2.89 -6.31
N ARG A 17 9.27 2.56 -5.30
CA ARG A 17 9.04 1.37 -4.48
C ARG A 17 7.77 1.46 -3.64
N LEU A 18 7.37 2.67 -3.24
CA LEU A 18 6.13 2.91 -2.52
C LEU A 18 4.91 2.74 -3.45
N GLU A 19 4.97 3.31 -4.66
CA GLU A 19 3.91 3.17 -5.67
C GLU A 19 3.72 1.72 -6.12
N VAL A 20 4.80 1.01 -6.47
CA VAL A 20 4.73 -0.41 -6.86
C VAL A 20 4.10 -1.24 -5.75
N ARG A 21 4.39 -0.90 -4.49
CA ARG A 21 3.78 -1.60 -3.35
C ARG A 21 2.32 -1.21 -3.14
N ALA A 22 1.96 0.05 -3.34
CA ALA A 22 0.59 0.52 -3.28
C ALA A 22 -0.25 -0.19 -4.35
N LEU A 23 0.24 -0.26 -5.60
CA LEU A 23 -0.36 -1.05 -6.67
C LEU A 23 -0.48 -2.53 -6.28
N GLY A 24 0.58 -3.12 -5.73
CA GLY A 24 0.54 -4.50 -5.25
C GLY A 24 -0.53 -4.76 -4.19
N TRP A 25 -0.72 -3.84 -3.23
CA TRP A 25 -1.81 -3.92 -2.26
C TRP A 25 -3.18 -3.65 -2.87
N MET A 26 -3.23 -2.75 -3.86
CA MET A 26 -4.46 -2.40 -4.55
C MET A 26 -5.00 -3.63 -5.27
N PHE A 27 -4.22 -4.21 -6.20
CA PHE A 27 -4.61 -5.39 -6.95
C PHE A 27 -4.67 -6.67 -6.10
N GLY A 28 -3.78 -6.81 -5.12
CA GLY A 28 -3.68 -8.04 -4.33
C GLY A 28 -4.66 -8.15 -3.18
N ALA A 29 -5.24 -7.04 -2.71
CA ALA A 29 -6.11 -7.07 -1.53
C ALA A 29 -7.31 -6.13 -1.61
N THR A 30 -7.11 -4.84 -1.87
CA THR A 30 -8.22 -3.88 -1.71
C THR A 30 -9.22 -3.94 -2.84
N LEU A 31 -8.79 -4.21 -4.07
CA LEU A 31 -9.69 -4.36 -5.21
C LEU A 31 -10.52 -5.65 -5.09
N PRO A 32 -9.92 -6.84 -4.83
CA PRO A 32 -10.69 -8.05 -4.55
C PRO A 32 -11.66 -7.89 -3.37
N ALA A 33 -11.23 -7.24 -2.28
CA ALA A 33 -12.10 -6.98 -1.13
C ALA A 33 -13.25 -6.03 -1.49
N ALA A 34 -12.99 -4.96 -2.25
CA ALA A 34 -14.01 -4.04 -2.71
C ALA A 34 -15.02 -4.74 -3.63
N THR A 35 -14.55 -5.63 -4.51
CA THR A 35 -15.41 -6.47 -5.36
C THR A 35 -16.31 -7.37 -4.53
N VAL A 36 -15.75 -8.09 -3.54
CA VAL A 36 -16.55 -8.94 -2.64
C VAL A 36 -17.59 -8.12 -1.89
N VAL A 37 -17.20 -6.98 -1.33
CA VAL A 37 -18.14 -6.07 -0.64
C VAL A 37 -19.22 -5.57 -1.60
N GLY A 38 -18.86 -5.19 -2.83
CA GLY A 38 -19.79 -4.74 -3.85
C GLY A 38 -20.82 -5.81 -4.22
N VAL A 39 -20.38 -7.07 -4.40
CA VAL A 39 -21.27 -8.21 -4.65
C VAL A 39 -22.20 -8.48 -3.47
N LEU A 40 -21.68 -8.44 -2.24
CA LEU A 40 -22.48 -8.63 -1.02
C LEU A 40 -23.51 -7.52 -0.80
N VAL A 41 -23.14 -6.27 -1.06
CA VAL A 41 -24.06 -5.13 -0.95
C VAL A 41 -25.09 -5.15 -2.07
N GLY A 42 -24.67 -5.43 -3.32
CA GLY A 42 -25.57 -5.51 -4.47
C GLY A 42 -26.63 -6.61 -4.34
N SER A 43 -26.25 -7.76 -3.78
CA SER A 43 -27.18 -8.87 -3.50
C SER A 43 -28.12 -8.62 -2.33
N ALA A 44 -27.80 -7.66 -1.44
CA ALA A 44 -28.67 -7.25 -0.35
C ALA A 44 -29.74 -6.22 -0.76
N VAL A 45 -29.69 -5.69 -1.99
CA VAL A 45 -30.69 -4.77 -2.53
C VAL A 45 -31.76 -5.58 -3.28
N PRO A 46 -32.99 -5.72 -2.75
CA PRO A 46 -34.01 -6.62 -3.29
C PRO A 46 -34.53 -6.25 -4.70
N ASP A 47 -34.27 -5.02 -5.16
CA ASP A 47 -34.88 -4.46 -6.38
C ASP A 47 -34.19 -4.82 -7.69
N PHE A 48 -33.10 -5.59 -7.69
CA PHE A 48 -32.37 -5.92 -8.93
C PHE A 48 -32.93 -7.11 -9.73
N GLY A 49 -34.11 -7.65 -9.36
CA GLY A 49 -35.01 -8.36 -10.27
C GLY A 49 -34.40 -9.46 -11.16
N THR A 50 -33.49 -10.28 -10.64
CA THR A 50 -32.91 -11.39 -11.42
C THR A 50 -33.37 -12.73 -10.84
N ASP A 51 -34.21 -13.43 -11.60
CA ASP A 51 -34.68 -14.81 -11.34
C ASP A 51 -33.56 -15.87 -11.56
N ASP A 52 -32.32 -15.43 -11.78
CA ASP A 52 -31.16 -16.30 -11.97
C ASP A 52 -30.62 -16.82 -10.64
N THR A 53 -30.27 -18.11 -10.61
CA THR A 53 -29.63 -18.75 -9.46
C THR A 53 -28.40 -17.96 -9.01
N TRP A 54 -28.44 -17.40 -7.80
CA TRP A 54 -27.39 -16.58 -7.18
C TRP A 54 -25.94 -17.04 -7.44
N GLY A 55 -25.70 -18.36 -7.57
CA GLY A 55 -24.41 -18.95 -7.89
C GLY A 55 -23.87 -18.62 -9.30
N SER A 56 -24.71 -18.60 -10.35
CA SER A 56 -24.28 -18.22 -11.71
C SER A 56 -23.99 -16.72 -11.80
N THR A 57 -24.79 -15.90 -11.12
CA THR A 57 -24.61 -14.45 -10.99
C THR A 57 -23.32 -14.11 -10.22
N ALA A 58 -23.01 -14.85 -9.15
CA ALA A 58 -21.80 -14.65 -8.37
C ALA A 58 -20.53 -15.01 -9.16
N VAL A 59 -20.50 -16.16 -9.84
CA VAL A 59 -19.35 -16.55 -10.67
C VAL A 59 -19.19 -15.59 -11.86
N GLY A 60 -20.28 -15.18 -12.49
CA GLY A 60 -20.27 -14.17 -13.56
C GLY A 60 -19.78 -12.80 -13.07
N ALA A 61 -20.18 -12.38 -11.86
CA ALA A 61 -19.73 -11.14 -11.24
C ALA A 61 -18.24 -11.19 -10.85
N VAL A 62 -17.75 -12.32 -10.34
CA VAL A 62 -16.31 -12.50 -10.06
C VAL A 62 -15.52 -12.49 -11.38
N GLY A 63 -16.00 -13.19 -12.41
CA GLY A 63 -15.36 -13.21 -13.73
C GLY A 63 -15.30 -11.83 -14.38
N SER A 64 -16.42 -11.09 -14.34
CA SER A 64 -16.49 -9.73 -14.89
C SER A 64 -15.65 -8.75 -14.09
N ALA A 65 -15.59 -8.89 -12.75
CA ALA A 65 -14.71 -8.08 -11.92
C ALA A 65 -13.24 -8.35 -12.21
N VAL A 66 -12.81 -9.62 -12.32
CA VAL A 66 -11.43 -9.96 -12.69
C VAL A 66 -11.08 -9.41 -14.08
N TYR A 67 -12.02 -9.49 -15.03
CA TYR A 67 -11.84 -8.92 -16.36
C TYR A 67 -11.70 -7.38 -16.31
N MET A 68 -12.55 -6.70 -15.54
CA MET A 68 -12.47 -5.25 -15.34
C MET A 68 -11.18 -4.85 -14.60
N ASP A 69 -10.72 -5.65 -13.64
CA ASP A 69 -9.46 -5.44 -12.91
C ASP A 69 -8.25 -5.51 -13.85
N PHE A 70 -8.28 -6.47 -14.79
CA PHE A 70 -7.24 -6.58 -15.81
C PHE A 70 -7.21 -5.37 -16.73
N TRP A 71 -8.36 -4.92 -17.23
CA TRP A 71 -8.44 -3.74 -18.11
C TRP A 71 -8.14 -2.43 -17.40
N SER A 72 -8.49 -2.33 -16.12
CA SER A 72 -8.18 -1.17 -15.29
C SER A 72 -6.71 -1.08 -14.86
N LEU A 73 -5.90 -2.11 -15.14
CA LEU A 73 -4.46 -2.11 -14.85
C LEU A 73 -3.72 -1.01 -15.61
N VAL A 74 -4.01 -0.83 -16.90
CA VAL A 74 -3.36 0.20 -17.72
C VAL A 74 -3.62 1.63 -17.18
N PRO A 75 -4.88 2.07 -17.00
CA PRO A 75 -5.13 3.40 -16.44
C PRO A 75 -4.62 3.54 -15.00
N ALA A 76 -4.62 2.47 -14.20
CA ALA A 76 -4.02 2.50 -12.86
C ALA A 76 -2.50 2.73 -12.87
N VAL A 77 -1.78 2.09 -13.80
CA VAL A 77 -0.33 2.30 -13.97
C VAL A 77 -0.03 3.73 -14.43
N VAL A 78 -0.83 4.27 -15.38
CA VAL A 78 -0.71 5.66 -15.83
C VAL A 78 -0.99 6.62 -14.67
N ALA A 79 -2.06 6.38 -13.90
CA ALA A 79 -2.37 7.18 -12.71
C ALA A 79 -1.25 7.14 -11.67
N ALA A 80 -0.64 5.96 -11.43
CA ALA A 80 0.50 5.84 -10.53
C ALA A 80 1.73 6.61 -11.04
N ALA A 81 1.97 6.61 -12.36
CA ALA A 81 3.04 7.42 -12.95
C ALA A 81 2.79 8.92 -12.75
N ILE A 82 1.54 9.37 -12.88
CA ILE A 82 1.12 10.76 -12.62
C ILE A 82 1.20 11.08 -11.11
N ALA A 83 0.99 10.10 -10.24
CA ALA A 83 1.06 10.25 -8.79
C ALA A 83 2.48 10.44 -8.24
N LEU A 84 3.51 9.92 -8.93
CA LEU A 84 4.92 9.99 -8.53
C LEU A 84 5.42 11.39 -8.10
N PRO A 85 5.20 12.48 -8.86
CA PRO A 85 5.61 13.82 -8.43
C PRO A 85 4.92 14.22 -7.12
N PHE A 86 3.64 13.89 -6.95
CA PHE A 86 2.89 14.22 -5.73
C PHE A 86 3.38 13.42 -4.53
N THR A 87 3.68 12.13 -4.69
CA THR A 87 4.24 11.32 -3.60
C THR A 87 5.65 11.75 -3.23
N MET A 88 6.44 12.23 -4.21
CA MET A 88 7.73 12.85 -3.94
C MET A 88 7.59 14.14 -3.12
N VAL A 89 6.70 15.05 -3.53
CA VAL A 89 6.42 16.31 -2.80
C VAL A 89 5.93 16.02 -1.39
N LEU A 90 4.99 15.09 -1.22
CA LEU A 90 4.51 14.66 0.09
C LEU A 90 5.65 14.11 0.96
N GLY A 91 6.54 13.29 0.38
CA GLY A 91 7.73 12.77 1.06
C GLY A 91 8.68 13.87 1.55
N MET A 92 8.86 14.92 0.74
CA MET A 92 9.67 16.08 1.10
C MET A 92 9.02 16.90 2.22
N LEU A 93 7.70 17.17 2.13
CA LEU A 93 6.93 17.89 3.15
C LEU A 93 6.83 17.15 4.48
N MET A 94 6.81 15.82 4.46
CA MET A 94 6.73 14.98 5.65
C MET A 94 8.09 14.75 6.33
N ARG A 95 9.20 15.24 5.73
CA ARG A 95 10.55 15.12 6.29
C ARG A 95 10.71 15.61 7.75
N PRO A 96 10.15 16.76 8.19
CA PRO A 96 10.23 17.19 9.58
C PRO A 96 9.32 16.39 10.53
N VAL A 97 8.35 15.63 10.01
CA VAL A 97 7.31 14.97 10.80
C VAL A 97 7.82 13.65 11.37
N ARG A 98 8.04 13.59 12.69
CA ARG A 98 8.49 12.36 13.39
C ARG A 98 7.37 11.33 13.64
N ARG A 99 6.10 11.70 13.49
CA ARG A 99 4.96 10.82 13.83
C ARG A 99 4.63 9.86 12.68
N ARG A 100 4.82 8.55 12.89
CA ARG A 100 4.50 7.49 11.91
C ARG A 100 3.06 7.56 11.40
N GLY A 101 2.10 7.85 12.28
CA GLY A 101 0.68 7.95 11.92
C GLY A 101 0.38 9.02 10.87
N LEU A 102 1.03 10.19 10.95
CA LEU A 102 0.84 11.27 9.98
C LEU A 102 1.35 10.89 8.59
N HIS A 103 2.44 10.11 8.52
CA HIS A 103 2.92 9.59 7.24
C HIS A 103 1.92 8.62 6.61
N VAL A 104 1.32 7.72 7.41
CA VAL A 104 0.30 6.78 6.92
C VAL A 104 -0.94 7.53 6.45
N LEU A 105 -1.44 8.45 7.28
CA LEU A 105 -2.62 9.25 6.97
C LEU A 105 -2.39 10.11 5.70
N GLY A 106 -1.24 10.77 5.60
CA GLY A 106 -0.89 11.57 4.42
C GLY A 106 -0.86 10.74 3.15
N THR A 107 -0.27 9.54 3.18
CA THR A 107 -0.27 8.64 2.01
C THR A 107 -1.66 8.12 1.68
N ALA A 108 -2.50 7.84 2.69
CA ALA A 108 -3.86 7.38 2.48
C ALA A 108 -4.75 8.46 1.85
N VAL A 109 -4.68 9.68 2.40
CA VAL A 109 -5.44 10.83 1.90
C VAL A 109 -5.00 11.19 0.48
N LEU A 110 -3.69 11.21 0.21
CA LEU A 110 -3.18 11.50 -1.13
C LEU A 110 -3.67 10.45 -2.15
N ALA A 111 -3.59 9.17 -1.82
CA ALA A 111 -4.05 8.10 -2.70
C ALA A 111 -5.56 8.18 -2.94
N ALA A 112 -6.36 8.42 -1.91
CA ALA A 112 -7.81 8.59 -2.03
C ALA A 112 -8.17 9.83 -2.86
N ALA A 113 -7.47 10.95 -2.65
CA ALA A 113 -7.69 12.19 -3.40
C ALA A 113 -7.39 12.00 -4.89
N LEU A 114 -6.25 11.37 -5.23
CA LEU A 114 -5.88 11.08 -6.62
C LEU A 114 -6.88 10.13 -7.28
N ALA A 115 -7.36 9.12 -6.56
CA ALA A 115 -8.40 8.22 -7.05
C ALA A 115 -9.76 8.90 -7.25
N ALA A 116 -10.03 10.00 -6.54
CA ALA A 116 -11.26 10.78 -6.69
C ALA A 116 -11.21 11.82 -7.82
N VAL A 117 -10.03 12.14 -8.37
CA VAL A 117 -9.89 13.15 -9.46
C VAL A 117 -10.76 12.84 -10.67
N PRO A 118 -10.82 11.59 -11.20
CA PRO A 118 -11.66 11.29 -12.35
C PRO A 118 -13.15 11.56 -12.09
N ALA A 119 -13.64 11.35 -10.86
CA ALA A 119 -15.02 11.65 -10.50
C ALA A 119 -15.34 13.14 -10.57
N ALA A 120 -14.35 14.00 -10.29
CA ALA A 120 -14.49 15.45 -10.40
C ALA A 120 -14.51 15.92 -11.86
N VAL A 121 -13.75 15.24 -12.74
CA VAL A 121 -13.68 15.57 -14.17
C VAL A 121 -14.87 14.99 -14.95
N TRP A 122 -15.40 13.84 -14.51
CA TRP A 122 -16.50 13.14 -15.16
C TRP A 122 -17.61 12.76 -14.16
N PRO A 123 -18.49 13.71 -13.79
CA PRO A 123 -19.48 13.52 -12.72
C PRO A 123 -20.39 12.29 -12.87
N PRO A 124 -20.86 11.89 -14.09
CA PRO A 124 -21.65 10.67 -14.25
C PRO A 124 -21.02 9.38 -13.72
N THR A 125 -19.69 9.34 -13.57
CA THR A 125 -18.95 8.14 -13.12
C THR A 125 -18.72 8.09 -11.61
N TRP A 126 -19.21 9.08 -10.86
CA TRP A 126 -19.00 9.20 -9.41
C TRP A 126 -19.32 7.92 -8.59
N PRO A 127 -20.34 7.09 -8.90
CA PRO A 127 -20.65 5.93 -8.08
C PRO A 127 -19.53 4.88 -8.12
N LEU A 128 -18.84 4.75 -9.25
CA LEU A 128 -17.70 3.85 -9.41
C LEU A 128 -16.53 4.32 -8.54
N PHE A 129 -16.26 5.61 -8.51
CA PHE A 129 -15.14 6.18 -7.76
C PHE A 129 -15.40 6.30 -6.25
N ALA A 130 -16.66 6.31 -5.81
CA ALA A 130 -17.02 6.28 -4.39
C ALA A 130 -16.47 5.04 -3.67
N VAL A 131 -16.32 3.91 -4.38
CA VAL A 131 -15.73 2.67 -3.85
C VAL A 131 -14.22 2.62 -4.07
N VAL A 132 -13.74 3.11 -5.22
CA VAL A 132 -12.31 3.07 -5.59
C VAL A 132 -11.47 4.00 -4.71
N ALA A 133 -11.96 5.19 -4.37
CA ALA A 133 -11.24 6.15 -3.53
C ALA A 133 -10.86 5.61 -2.13
N PRO A 134 -11.79 5.04 -1.33
CA PRO A 134 -11.44 4.45 -0.04
C PRO A 134 -10.56 3.20 -0.17
N ALA A 135 -10.72 2.41 -1.25
CA ALA A 135 -9.87 1.27 -1.54
C ALA A 135 -8.41 1.72 -1.82
N ALA A 136 -8.23 2.72 -2.67
CA ALA A 136 -6.93 3.32 -2.98
C ALA A 136 -6.28 3.93 -1.73
N GLY A 137 -7.05 4.66 -0.91
CA GLY A 137 -6.57 5.20 0.36
C GLY A 137 -6.09 4.11 1.32
N SER A 138 -6.85 3.02 1.43
CA SER A 138 -6.49 1.86 2.26
C SER A 138 -5.23 1.15 1.75
N ALA A 139 -5.09 1.00 0.43
CA ALA A 139 -3.89 0.43 -0.18
C ALA A 139 -2.65 1.30 0.10
N GLY A 140 -2.78 2.63 -0.02
CA GLY A 140 -1.73 3.59 0.35
C GLY A 140 -1.31 3.46 1.81
N ALA A 141 -2.28 3.35 2.73
CA ALA A 141 -2.02 3.15 4.16
C ALA A 141 -1.25 1.84 4.41
N LEU A 142 -1.71 0.72 3.84
CA LEU A 142 -1.10 -0.60 4.01
C LEU A 142 0.32 -0.66 3.42
N ALA A 143 0.53 -0.03 2.27
CA ALA A 143 1.86 0.09 1.67
C ALA A 143 2.84 0.80 2.61
N ARG A 144 2.39 1.88 3.25
CA ARG A 144 3.20 2.67 4.18
C ARG A 144 3.46 1.94 5.50
N ILE A 145 2.44 1.35 6.13
CA ILE A 145 2.57 0.55 7.36
C ILE A 145 3.56 -0.59 7.16
N GLY A 146 3.42 -1.33 6.06
CA GLY A 146 4.33 -2.40 5.76
C GLY A 146 5.76 -1.93 5.48
N GLY A 147 5.96 -0.65 5.14
CA GLY A 147 7.28 -0.03 4.97
C GLY A 147 8.00 0.09 6.31
N PHE A 148 7.28 0.61 7.32
CA PHE A 148 7.77 0.70 8.69
C PHE A 148 8.12 -0.66 9.29
N ARG A 149 7.25 -1.67 9.11
CA ARG A 149 7.53 -3.05 9.60
C ARG A 149 8.81 -3.65 9.01
N ARG A 150 9.20 -3.29 7.79
CA ARG A 150 10.46 -3.75 7.18
C ARG A 150 11.66 -3.00 7.72
N ALA A 151 11.53 -1.68 7.91
CA ALA A 151 12.58 -0.86 8.52
C ALA A 151 12.86 -1.29 9.97
N ASP A 152 11.82 -1.57 10.76
CA ASP A 152 11.97 -2.03 12.13
C ASP A 152 12.69 -3.39 12.18
N ARG A 153 12.33 -4.34 11.32
CA ARG A 153 13.04 -5.64 11.21
C ARG A 153 14.51 -5.49 10.80
N ALA A 154 14.81 -4.59 9.86
CA ALA A 154 16.19 -4.33 9.45
C ALA A 154 17.01 -3.72 10.60
N ALA A 155 16.44 -2.77 11.35
CA ALA A 155 17.09 -2.17 12.52
C ALA A 155 17.35 -3.20 13.63
N SER A 156 16.38 -4.08 13.90
CA SER A 156 16.56 -5.19 14.86
C SER A 156 17.66 -6.16 14.43
N ALA A 157 17.73 -6.52 13.15
CA ALA A 157 18.77 -7.40 12.62
C ALA A 157 20.18 -6.79 12.76
N SER A 158 20.34 -5.49 12.45
CA SER A 158 21.61 -4.79 12.64
C SER A 158 22.01 -4.70 14.12
N ALA A 159 21.05 -4.47 15.03
CA ALA A 159 21.33 -4.44 16.47
C ALA A 159 21.78 -5.80 17.01
N SER A 160 21.17 -6.89 16.55
CA SER A 160 21.59 -8.26 16.89
C SER A 160 22.97 -8.58 16.36
N ALA A 161 23.28 -8.22 15.10
CA ALA A 161 24.60 -8.43 14.49
C ALA A 161 25.72 -7.71 15.25
N SER A 162 25.48 -6.47 15.69
CA SER A 162 26.44 -5.72 16.52
C SER A 162 26.62 -6.32 17.92
N ARG A 163 25.58 -6.94 18.49
CA ARG A 163 25.63 -7.61 19.80
C ARG A 163 26.37 -8.96 19.73
N SER A 164 26.32 -9.62 18.58
CA SER A 164 27.12 -10.83 18.28
C SER A 164 28.53 -10.53 17.77
N GLY A 165 28.99 -9.27 17.82
CA GLY A 165 30.36 -8.87 17.49
C GLY A 165 31.41 -9.52 18.42
N PRO A 166 32.72 -9.35 18.12
CA PRO A 166 33.82 -10.34 18.20
C PRO A 166 34.18 -10.97 19.57
N ALA A 167 33.33 -10.93 20.57
CA ALA A 167 33.52 -11.67 21.83
C ALA A 167 33.62 -13.20 21.63
N ALA A 168 33.11 -13.75 20.51
CA ALA A 168 33.26 -15.16 20.16
C ALA A 168 34.64 -15.52 19.53
N ALA A 169 35.45 -14.54 19.14
CA ALA A 169 36.79 -14.77 18.58
C ALA A 169 37.92 -14.68 19.62
N ALA A 170 37.58 -14.34 20.87
CA ALA A 170 38.51 -14.28 22.00
C ALA A 170 38.22 -15.36 23.05
N ALA A 171 37.80 -16.55 22.62
CA ALA A 171 37.95 -17.75 23.44
C ALA A 171 39.43 -18.15 23.37
N PRO A 172 40.23 -17.94 24.43
CA PRO A 172 41.65 -18.25 24.39
C PRO A 172 41.85 -19.76 24.20
N ASP A 173 42.81 -20.10 23.34
CA ASP A 173 43.45 -21.41 23.23
C ASP A 173 43.96 -21.84 24.62
N ALA A 174 43.07 -22.45 25.42
CA ALA A 174 43.38 -23.02 26.73
C ALA A 174 43.65 -24.53 26.64
N ARG A 175 44.08 -25.00 25.47
CA ARG A 175 44.65 -26.33 25.23
C ARG A 175 45.88 -26.04 24.37
N LEU A 176 47.11 -26.15 24.83
CA LEU A 176 47.76 -27.43 25.10
C LEU A 176 49.09 -27.11 25.84
N SER A 177 49.15 -27.42 27.13
CA SER A 177 50.42 -27.72 27.81
C SER A 177 50.20 -28.95 28.69
N SER A 178 50.45 -30.13 28.10
CA SER A 178 50.64 -31.39 28.80
C SER A 178 51.68 -32.21 28.04
#